data_AF-A0A2J8PIW0-F1
#
_entry.id   AF-A0A2J8PIW0-F1
#
_cell.length_a   1.000
_cell.length_b   1.000
_cell.length_c   1.000
_cell.angle_alpha   90.00
_cell.angle_beta   90.00
_cell.angle_gamma   90.00
#
_symmetry.space_group_name_H-M   'P 1'
#
loop_
_entity.id
_entity.type
_entity.pdbx_description
1 polymer ?
#
loop_
_entity_poly.entity_id
_entity_poly.type
_entity_poly.pdbx_seq_one_letter_code
_entity_poly.pdbx_strand_id
1 'polypeptide(L)'
;MLLLEVISGERLAKPERGKMRVHKISNVNKALDFIASKGVKLVSIGAEEIVDGNVKMTLGMIWTIILRFAIQDISVEETSAKEGL
;
A
#
# COMPACT_ATOMS: atom_id res chain seq x y z
N MET A 1 -9.64 -2.01 2.55
CA MET A 1 -9.65 -1.34 1.23
C MET A 1 -10.04 0.12 1.31
N LEU A 2 -11.01 0.53 2.15
CA LEU A 2 -11.43 1.94 2.29
C LEU A 2 -10.26 2.94 2.48
N LEU A 3 -9.26 2.59 3.29
CA LEU A 3 -8.07 3.44 3.48
C LEU A 3 -7.41 3.81 2.15
N LEU A 4 -7.18 2.82 1.28
CA LEU A 4 -6.54 3.03 -0.02
C LEU A 4 -7.41 3.90 -0.92
N GLU A 5 -8.73 3.70 -0.92
CA GLU A 5 -9.64 4.55 -1.70
C GLU A 5 -9.57 6.01 -1.24
N VAL A 6 -9.55 6.26 0.07
CA VAL A 6 -9.53 7.60 0.63
C VAL A 6 -8.23 8.33 0.31
N ILE A 7 -7.08 7.69 0.51
CA ILE A 7 -5.78 8.36 0.31
C ILE A 7 -5.39 8.50 -1.16
N SER A 8 -5.91 7.63 -2.03
CA SER A 8 -5.64 7.71 -3.48
C SER A 8 -6.66 8.54 -4.24
N GLY A 9 -7.86 8.76 -3.68
CA GLY A 9 -9.00 9.34 -4.39
C GLY A 9 -9.61 8.41 -5.45
N GLU A 10 -9.17 7.16 -5.55
CA GLU A 10 -9.62 6.19 -6.55
C GLU A 10 -10.55 5.13 -5.95
N ARG A 11 -11.49 4.65 -6.76
CA ARG A 11 -12.39 3.56 -6.35
C ARG A 11 -11.75 2.21 -6.61
N LEU A 12 -11.77 1.35 -5.59
CA LEU A 12 -11.32 -0.03 -5.70
C LEU A 12 -12.50 -0.98 -5.96
N ALA A 13 -12.19 -2.20 -6.40
CA ALA A 13 -13.18 -3.25 -6.53
C ALA A 13 -13.90 -3.51 -5.19
N LYS A 14 -15.19 -3.86 -5.27
CA LYS A 14 -16.01 -4.09 -4.06
C LYS A 14 -15.39 -5.21 -3.19
N PRO A 15 -15.23 -4.99 -1.88
CA PRO A 15 -14.77 -6.02 -0.96
C PRO A 15 -15.78 -7.16 -0.84
N GLU A 16 -15.27 -8.37 -0.70
CA GLU A 16 -16.04 -9.52 -0.25
C GLU A 16 -16.40 -9.34 1.23
N ARG A 17 -17.67 -9.58 1.59
CA ARG A 17 -18.16 -9.42 2.96
C ARG A 17 -18.22 -10.72 3.76
N GLY A 18 -17.77 -11.83 3.17
CA GLY A 18 -17.74 -13.13 3.83
C GLY A 18 -16.80 -13.14 5.05
N LYS A 19 -17.16 -13.93 6.07
CA LYS A 19 -16.41 -13.99 7.34
C LYS A 19 -15.24 -14.97 7.34
N MET A 20 -15.21 -15.91 6.39
CA MET A 20 -14.14 -16.91 6.30
C MET A 20 -12.79 -16.28 5.93
N ARG A 21 -11.70 -16.92 6.35
CA ARG A 21 -10.31 -16.50 6.08
C ARG A 21 -10.04 -16.24 4.59
N VAL A 22 -10.56 -17.08 3.70
CA VAL A 22 -10.39 -16.95 2.24
C VAL A 22 -10.91 -15.62 1.69
N HIS A 23 -12.04 -15.11 2.20
CA HIS A 23 -12.56 -13.80 1.78
C HIS A 23 -11.64 -12.66 2.24
N LYS A 24 -11.05 -12.79 3.43
CA LYS A 24 -10.07 -11.81 3.95
C LYS A 24 -8.81 -11.80 3.07
N ILE A 25 -8.29 -12.98 2.70
CA ILE A 25 -7.14 -13.11 1.80
C ILE A 25 -7.44 -12.49 0.45
N SER A 26 -8.58 -12.82 -0.16
CA SER A 26 -9.02 -12.21 -1.43
C SER A 26 -9.07 -10.67 -1.36
N ASN A 27 -9.61 -10.13 -0.26
CA ASN A 27 -9.66 -8.67 -0.05
C ASN A 27 -8.28 -8.04 0.14
N VAL A 28 -7.35 -8.71 0.82
CA VAL A 28 -5.97 -8.22 0.99
C VAL A 28 -5.22 -8.29 -0.33
N ASN A 29 -5.36 -9.37 -1.11
CA ASN A 29 -4.76 -9.47 -2.45
C ASN A 29 -5.21 -8.31 -3.35
N LYS A 30 -6.51 -8.00 -3.40
CA LYS A 30 -7.02 -6.83 -4.15
C LYS A 30 -6.37 -5.51 -3.69
N ALA A 31 -6.08 -5.37 -2.40
CA ALA A 31 -5.39 -4.21 -1.86
C ALA A 31 -3.91 -4.18 -2.26
N LEU A 32 -3.22 -5.32 -2.18
CA LEU A 32 -1.81 -5.47 -2.58
C LEU A 32 -1.62 -5.22 -4.08
N ASP A 33 -2.51 -5.76 -4.92
CA ASP A 33 -2.52 -5.52 -6.37
C ASP A 33 -2.68 -4.04 -6.69
N PHE A 34 -3.60 -3.36 -6.00
CA PHE A 34 -3.77 -1.92 -6.14
C PHE A 34 -2.50 -1.16 -5.74
N ILE A 35 -1.90 -1.48 -4.60
CA ILE A 35 -0.65 -0.85 -4.14
C ILE A 35 0.46 -1.06 -5.17
N ALA A 36 0.62 -2.28 -5.68
CA ALA A 36 1.59 -2.60 -6.72
C ALA A 36 1.36 -1.79 -8.00
N SER A 37 0.10 -1.61 -8.42
CA SER A 37 -0.27 -0.79 -9.59
C SER A 37 0.15 0.68 -9.47
N LYS A 38 0.40 1.16 -8.25
CA LYS A 38 0.92 2.53 -7.99
C LYS A 38 2.44 2.63 -8.03
N GLY A 39 3.13 1.59 -8.51
CA GLY A 39 4.59 1.56 -8.65
C GLY A 39 5.33 1.14 -7.39
N VAL A 40 4.62 0.53 -6.43
CA VAL A 40 5.20 0.04 -5.18
C VAL A 40 5.71 -1.39 -5.36
N LYS A 41 6.95 -1.66 -4.94
CA LYS A 41 7.50 -3.02 -4.89
C LYS A 41 7.21 -3.66 -3.54
N LEU A 42 6.26 -4.60 -3.52
CA LEU A 42 5.89 -5.38 -2.33
C LEU A 42 6.85 -6.58 -2.18
N VAL A 43 7.99 -6.36 -1.53
CA VAL A 43 8.97 -7.44 -1.26
C VAL A 43 8.61 -8.11 0.06
N SER A 44 8.39 -9.43 0.02
CA SER A 44 8.11 -10.27 1.21
C SER A 44 6.82 -9.92 1.98
N ILE A 45 5.84 -9.28 1.33
CA ILE A 45 4.52 -9.01 1.90
C ILE A 45 3.49 -9.86 1.14
N GLY A 46 3.00 -10.94 1.76
CA GLY A 46 1.90 -11.74 1.24
C GLY A 46 0.59 -11.48 1.98
N ALA A 47 -0.54 -11.83 1.36
CA ALA A 47 -1.84 -11.61 1.96
C ALA A 47 -2.10 -12.53 3.16
N GLU A 48 -1.55 -13.75 3.17
CA GLU A 48 -1.68 -14.67 4.29
C GLU A 48 -1.09 -14.07 5.57
N GLU A 49 0.12 -13.52 5.52
CA GLU A 49 0.79 -12.97 6.70
C GLU A 49 0.01 -11.79 7.29
N ILE A 50 -0.61 -10.97 6.45
CA ILE A 50 -1.44 -9.84 6.89
C ILE A 50 -2.73 -10.35 7.55
N VAL A 51 -3.41 -11.33 6.93
CA VAL A 51 -4.67 -11.89 7.46
C VAL A 51 -4.46 -12.63 8.77
N ASP A 52 -3.32 -13.30 8.92
CA ASP A 52 -2.94 -14.02 10.13
C ASP A 52 -2.34 -13.11 11.22
N GLY A 53 -2.22 -11.81 10.96
CA GLY A 53 -1.85 -10.81 11.95
C GLY A 53 -0.35 -10.71 12.22
N ASN A 54 0.51 -11.04 11.25
CA ASN A 54 1.94 -10.81 11.38
C ASN A 54 2.24 -9.32 11.50
N VAL A 55 2.62 -8.89 12.69
CA VAL A 55 2.82 -7.48 13.04
C VAL A 55 3.92 -6.85 12.16
N LYS A 56 5.03 -7.56 11.93
CA LYS A 56 6.14 -7.04 11.13
C LYS A 56 5.73 -6.77 9.68
N MET A 57 5.00 -7.71 9.08
CA MET A 57 4.51 -7.55 7.70
C MET A 57 3.43 -6.50 7.59
N THR A 58 2.53 -6.41 8.59
CA THR A 58 1.50 -5.38 8.65
C THR A 58 2.10 -3.99 8.74
N LEU A 59 3.09 -3.78 9.63
CA LEU A 59 3.79 -2.50 9.73
C LEU A 59 4.57 -2.18 8.45
N GLY A 60 5.23 -3.17 7.84
CA GLY A 60 5.91 -2.98 6.55
C GLY A 60 4.97 -2.54 5.42
N MET A 61 3.78 -3.14 5.35
CA MET A 61 2.75 -2.75 4.38
C MET A 61 2.26 -1.32 4.61
N ILE A 62 1.92 -0.95 5.86
CA ILE A 62 1.47 0.41 6.20
C ILE A 62 2.56 1.44 5.93
N TRP A 63 3.82 1.14 6.30
CA TRP A 63 4.96 2.01 5.99
C TRP A 63 5.08 2.28 4.50
N THR A 64 4.97 1.24 3.68
CA THR A 64 5.07 1.36 2.22
C THR A 64 3.94 2.21 1.64
N ILE A 65 2.72 2.09 2.18
CA ILE A 65 1.58 2.95 1.81
C ILE A 65 1.88 4.42 2.15
N ILE A 66 2.35 4.70 3.36
CA ILE A 66 2.70 6.07 3.78
C ILE A 66 3.78 6.65 2.87
N LEU A 67 4.85 5.90 2.61
CA LEU A 67 5.94 6.33 1.74
C LEU A 67 5.42 6.73 0.35
N ARG A 68 4.57 5.89 -0.26
CA ARG A 68 4.07 6.14 -1.61
C ARG A 68 3.11 7.31 -1.72
N PHE A 69 2.15 7.42 -0.81
CA PHE A 69 1.02 8.35 -0.94
C PHE A 69 1.21 9.67 -0.19
N ALA A 70 2.12 9.73 0.79
CA ALA A 70 2.33 10.94 1.59
C ALA A 70 3.69 11.60 1.36
N ILE A 71 4.71 10.84 0.92
CA ILE A 71 6.10 11.34 0.84
C ILE A 71 6.59 11.44 -0.61
N GLN A 72 6.37 10.42 -1.43
CA GLN A 72 7.00 10.31 -2.74
C GLN A 72 6.62 11.43 -3.72
N ASP A 73 5.41 12.00 -3.60
CA ASP A 73 4.94 13.07 -4.47
C ASP A 73 5.26 14.48 -3.91
N ILE A 74 6.02 14.56 -2.79
CA ILE A 74 6.56 15.84 -2.30
C ILE A 74 7.76 16.23 -3.18
N SER A 75 7.51 17.09 -4.17
CA SER A 75 8.58 17.82 -4.86
C SER A 75 8.93 19.06 -4.06
N VAL A 76 10.15 19.13 -3.53
CA VAL A 76 10.72 20.40 -3.06
C VAL A 76 11.21 21.13 -4.31
N GLU A 77 10.54 22.22 -4.70
CA GLU A 77 11.13 23.18 -5.62
C GLU A 77 12.46 23.65 -5.01
N GLU A 78 13.55 23.48 -5.77
CA GLU A 78 14.94 23.85 -5.47
C GLU A 78 15.74 22.92 -4.54
N THR A 79 16.30 21.86 -5.13
CA THR A 79 17.74 21.57 -4.94
C THR A 79 18.36 21.09 -6.25
N SER A 80 18.71 22.05 -7.12
CA SER A 80 19.85 21.88 -8.03
C SER A 80 21.13 22.06 -7.21
N ALA A 81 21.55 20.99 -6.51
CA ALA A 81 22.84 20.95 -5.83
C ALA A 81 23.90 20.28 -6.74
N LYS A 82 24.07 20.79 -7.97
CA LYS A 82 25.16 20.36 -8.87
C LYS A 82 26.00 21.50 -9.47
N GLU A 83 25.84 22.74 -9.00
CA GLU A 83 26.70 23.87 -9.43
C GLU A 83 27.34 24.60 -8.24
N GLY A 84 27.85 23.86 -7.26
CA GLY A 84 28.37 24.46 -6.02
C GLY A 84 29.65 23.88 -5.43
N LEU A 85 30.36 22.97 -6.10
CA LEU A 85 31.71 22.51 -5.72
C LEU A 85 32.54 22.15 -6.94
#